data_AF-A0A5N6PIK4-F1
#
_entry.id   AF-A0A5N6PIK4-F1
#
_cell.length_a   1.000
_cell.length_b   1.000
_cell.length_c   1.000
_cell.angle_alpha   90.00
_cell.angle_beta   90.00
_cell.angle_gamma   90.00
#
_symmetry.space_group_name_H-M   'P 1'
#
loop_
_entity.id
_entity.type
_entity.pdbx_description
1 polymer ?
#
loop_
_entity_poly.entity_id
_entity_poly.type
_entity_poly.pdbx_seq_one_letter_code
_entity_poly.pdbx_strand_id
1 'polypeptide(L)'
;MRLTPREVEKLMLHNAGYLAQKRLAQGLRLNHTEAVALIATQILEFVHDGDKSVAELMDVGRQLLGRRQVLPSVPHLLDSVQVEGTFPDGTKLITVHNPISCENGNLDLALHGSFLPDAHELLNNLHIPRGIPTFPPSVRVLQF
;
A
#
# COMPACT_ATOMS: atom_id res chain seq x y z
N MET A 1 -26.30 6.56 7.73
CA MET A 1 -26.03 5.86 6.46
C MET A 1 -26.79 4.55 6.44
N ARG A 2 -27.28 4.10 5.29
CA ARG A 2 -27.91 2.76 5.12
C ARG A 2 -26.93 1.87 4.36
N LEU A 3 -25.89 1.40 5.07
CA LEU A 3 -24.83 0.60 4.47
C LEU A 3 -25.31 -0.83 4.23
N THR A 4 -25.08 -1.32 3.02
CA THR A 4 -25.21 -2.73 2.67
C THR A 4 -24.04 -3.52 3.27
N PRO A 5 -24.18 -4.84 3.50
CA PRO A 5 -23.08 -5.68 3.98
C PRO A 5 -21.81 -5.55 3.12
N ARG A 6 -21.98 -5.45 1.81
CA ARG A 6 -20.89 -5.29 0.84
C ARG A 6 -20.14 -3.96 1.01
N GLU A 7 -20.84 -2.88 1.34
CA GLU A 7 -20.19 -1.59 1.62
C GLU A 7 -19.41 -1.64 2.93
N VAL A 8 -19.92 -2.35 3.94
CA VAL A 8 -19.19 -2.57 5.20
C VAL A 8 -17.91 -3.37 4.96
N GLU A 9 -17.96 -4.41 4.13
CA GLU A 9 -16.77 -5.20 3.74
C GLU A 9 -15.73 -4.34 3.02
N LYS A 10 -16.16 -3.48 2.09
CA LYS A 10 -15.26 -2.53 1.39
C LYS A 10 -14.60 -1.55 2.35
N LEU A 11 -15.33 -1.07 3.36
CA LEU A 11 -14.75 -0.21 4.41
C LEU A 11 -13.69 -0.95 5.24
N MET A 12 -13.93 -2.23 5.58
CA MET A 12 -12.95 -3.05 6.29
C MET A 12 -11.70 -3.31 5.43
N LEU A 13 -11.88 -3.55 4.13
CA LEU A 13 -10.78 -3.68 3.18
C LEU A 13 -9.96 -2.38 3.10
N HIS A 14 -10.63 -1.22 2.98
CA HIS A 14 -9.97 0.08 2.98
C HIS A 14 -9.14 0.28 4.25
N ASN A 15 -9.69 -0.03 5.43
CA ASN A 15 -8.96 0.05 6.71
C ASN A 15 -7.71 -0.84 6.73
N ALA A 16 -7.79 -2.06 6.20
CA ALA A 16 -6.63 -2.95 6.08
C ALA A 16 -5.58 -2.40 5.11
N GLY A 17 -6.01 -1.84 3.97
CA GLY A 17 -5.12 -1.18 3.02
C GLY A 17 -4.43 0.04 3.62
N TYR A 18 -5.16 0.90 4.34
CA TYR A 18 -4.59 2.07 5.00
C TYR A 18 -3.59 1.70 6.11
N LEU A 19 -3.84 0.61 6.84
CA LEU A 19 -2.86 0.05 7.78
C LEU A 19 -1.58 -0.39 7.04
N ALA A 20 -1.70 -1.04 5.88
CA ALA A 20 -0.56 -1.44 5.07
C ALA A 20 0.19 -0.21 4.52
N GLN A 21 -0.51 0.84 4.09
CA GLN A 21 0.11 2.10 3.67
C GLN A 21 0.92 2.76 4.79
N LYS A 22 0.40 2.81 6.02
CA LYS A 22 1.17 3.34 7.17
C LYS A 22 2.46 2.58 7.40
N ARG A 23 2.42 1.25 7.31
CA ARG A 23 3.60 0.39 7.47
C ARG A 23 4.59 0.61 6.33
N LEU A 24 4.11 0.70 5.10
CA LEU A 24 4.92 1.00 3.93
C LEU A 24 5.58 2.37 4.05
N ALA A 25 4.83 3.38 4.44
CA ALA A 25 5.31 4.74 4.67
C ALA A 25 6.37 4.80 5.78
N GLN A 26 6.34 3.88 6.76
CA GLN A 26 7.38 3.72 7.77
C GLN A 26 8.62 2.94 7.28
N GLY A 27 8.63 2.48 6.03
CA GLY A 27 9.72 1.69 5.45
C GLY A 27 9.67 0.20 5.79
N LEU A 28 8.54 -0.32 6.28
CA LEU A 28 8.38 -1.75 6.56
C LEU A 28 8.07 -2.53 5.28
N ARG A 29 8.62 -3.74 5.18
CA ARG A 29 8.31 -4.68 4.09
C ARG A 29 6.99 -5.38 4.36
N LEU A 30 6.07 -5.30 3.41
CA LEU A 30 4.72 -5.84 3.53
C LEU A 30 4.69 -7.36 3.37
N ASN A 31 3.85 -8.02 4.14
CA ASN A 31 3.50 -9.43 3.93
C ASN A 31 2.44 -9.60 2.83
N HIS A 32 2.06 -10.84 2.52
CA HIS A 32 1.09 -11.14 1.46
C HIS A 32 -0.26 -10.44 1.67
N THR A 33 -0.84 -10.54 2.87
CA THR A 33 -2.14 -9.95 3.19
C THR A 33 -2.11 -8.42 3.11
N GLU A 34 -1.04 -7.81 3.60
CA GLU A 34 -0.85 -6.36 3.52
C GLU A 34 -0.69 -5.88 2.08
N ALA A 35 0.06 -6.61 1.25
CA ALA A 35 0.22 -6.30 -0.16
C ALA A 35 -1.11 -6.39 -0.92
N VAL A 36 -1.87 -7.46 -0.72
CA VAL A 36 -3.23 -7.62 -1.29
C VAL A 36 -4.13 -6.47 -0.87
N ALA A 37 -4.19 -6.16 0.42
CA ALA A 37 -5.05 -5.12 0.96
C ALA A 37 -4.67 -3.74 0.39
N LEU A 38 -3.38 -3.40 0.34
CA LEU A 38 -2.92 -2.13 -0.22
C LEU A 38 -3.30 -2.00 -1.69
N ILE A 39 -3.00 -3.02 -2.51
CA ILE A 39 -3.30 -3.00 -3.94
C ILE A 39 -4.80 -2.86 -4.17
N ALA A 40 -5.62 -3.69 -3.50
CA ALA A 40 -7.06 -3.67 -3.68
C ALA A 40 -7.68 -2.32 -3.25
N THR A 41 -7.23 -1.76 -2.13
CA THR A 41 -7.67 -0.43 -1.67
C THR A 41 -7.28 0.64 -2.67
N GLN A 42 -6.04 0.64 -3.18
CA GLN A 42 -5.61 1.65 -4.14
C GLN A 42 -6.38 1.59 -5.46
N ILE A 43 -6.66 0.40 -5.96
CA ILE A 43 -7.50 0.25 -7.15
C ILE A 43 -8.88 0.85 -6.89
N LEU A 44 -9.48 0.65 -5.71
CA LEU A 44 -10.78 1.24 -5.38
C LEU A 44 -10.72 2.77 -5.26
N GLU A 45 -9.65 3.34 -4.72
CA GLU A 45 -9.46 4.81 -4.68
C GLU A 45 -9.34 5.38 -6.10
N PHE A 46 -8.55 4.75 -6.98
CA PHE A 46 -8.46 5.20 -8.37
C PHE A 46 -9.75 5.02 -9.18
N VAL A 47 -10.58 4.03 -8.81
CA VAL A 47 -11.95 3.92 -9.34
C VAL A 47 -12.81 5.09 -8.86
N HIS A 48 -12.63 5.52 -7.61
CA HIS A 48 -13.35 6.65 -7.05
C HIS A 48 -12.98 7.98 -7.72
N ASP A 49 -11.71 8.18 -8.05
CA ASP A 49 -11.26 9.37 -8.80
C ASP A 49 -11.98 9.52 -10.15
N GLY A 50 -12.32 8.40 -10.79
CA GLY A 50 -13.13 8.39 -12.03
C GLY A 50 -12.36 8.65 -13.33
N ASP A 51 -11.05 8.91 -13.26
CA ASP A 51 -10.23 9.31 -14.42
C ASP A 51 -9.56 8.14 -15.15
N LYS A 52 -9.71 6.90 -14.67
CA LYS A 52 -9.01 5.72 -15.20
C LYS A 52 -9.97 4.63 -15.67
N SER A 53 -9.66 4.07 -16.82
CA SER A 53 -10.30 2.87 -17.36
C SER A 53 -9.85 1.61 -16.61
N VAL A 54 -10.60 0.51 -16.80
CA VAL A 54 -10.25 -0.80 -16.21
C VAL A 54 -8.85 -1.24 -16.64
N ALA A 55 -8.48 -1.04 -17.91
CA ALA A 55 -7.17 -1.42 -18.42
C ALA A 55 -6.04 -0.62 -17.74
N GLU A 56 -6.22 0.69 -17.57
CA GLU A 56 -5.24 1.54 -16.88
C GLU A 56 -5.10 1.15 -15.40
N LEU A 57 -6.19 0.76 -14.73
CA LEU A 57 -6.14 0.27 -13.36
C LEU A 57 -5.38 -1.05 -13.23
N MET A 58 -5.52 -1.95 -14.19
CA MET A 58 -4.72 -3.18 -14.25
C MET A 58 -3.23 -2.87 -14.35
N ASP A 59 -2.86 -1.83 -15.11
CA ASP A 59 -1.48 -1.40 -15.28
C ASP A 59 -0.94 -0.65 -14.06
N VAL A 60 -1.73 0.24 -13.46
CA VAL A 60 -1.39 0.96 -12.23
C VAL A 60 -1.17 0.00 -11.08
N GLY A 61 -2.01 -1.03 -10.95
CA GLY A 61 -1.88 -2.04 -9.89
C GLY A 61 -0.54 -2.77 -9.88
N ARG A 62 0.11 -2.92 -11.05
CA ARG A 62 1.44 -3.54 -11.19
C ARG A 62 2.60 -2.63 -10.82
N GLN A 63 2.33 -1.33 -10.66
CA GLN A 63 3.33 -0.31 -10.36
C GLN A 63 3.38 0.04 -8.87
N LEU A 64 2.37 -0.30 -8.09
CA LEU A 64 2.25 0.12 -6.69
C LEU A 64 3.40 -0.43 -5.81
N LEU A 65 3.68 -1.73 -5.92
CA LEU A 65 4.62 -2.42 -5.04
C LEU A 65 5.69 -3.16 -5.86
N GLY A 66 6.95 -2.96 -5.48
CA GLY A 66 8.08 -3.72 -5.99
C GLY A 66 8.61 -4.74 -4.98
N ARG A 67 9.57 -5.55 -5.42
CA ARG A 67 10.20 -6.61 -4.61
C ARG A 67 10.85 -6.09 -3.32
N ARG A 68 11.29 -4.83 -3.29
CA ARG A 68 11.87 -4.22 -2.09
C ARG A 68 10.85 -3.83 -1.04
N GLN A 69 9.61 -3.54 -1.45
CA GLN A 69 8.53 -3.10 -0.56
C GLN A 69 7.79 -4.28 0.09
N VAL A 70 8.03 -5.52 -0.34
CA VAL A 70 7.36 -6.72 0.16
C VAL A 70 8.36 -7.75 0.71
N LEU A 71 7.89 -8.69 1.51
CA LEU A 71 8.70 -9.83 1.97
C LEU A 71 9.07 -10.76 0.80
N PRO A 72 10.19 -11.51 0.87
CA PRO A 72 10.71 -12.29 -0.26
C PRO A 72 9.75 -13.38 -0.79
N SER A 73 8.86 -13.90 0.04
CA SER A 73 7.88 -14.92 -0.36
C SER A 73 6.70 -14.34 -1.14
N VAL A 74 6.40 -13.05 -1.01
CA VAL A 74 5.19 -12.43 -1.58
C VAL A 74 5.13 -12.52 -3.10
N PRO A 75 6.21 -12.23 -3.87
CA PRO A 75 6.16 -12.35 -5.33
C PRO A 75 5.85 -13.74 -5.86
N HIS A 76 6.07 -14.79 -5.04
CA HIS A 76 5.82 -16.19 -5.41
C HIS A 76 4.42 -16.67 -5.01
N LEU A 77 3.76 -15.95 -4.10
CA LEU A 77 2.44 -16.31 -3.58
C LEU A 77 1.33 -15.45 -4.20
N LEU A 78 1.67 -14.23 -4.61
CA LEU A 78 0.71 -13.23 -5.07
C LEU A 78 0.62 -13.18 -6.59
N ASP A 79 -0.12 -14.13 -7.18
CA ASP A 79 -0.30 -14.22 -8.64
C ASP A 79 -1.23 -13.14 -9.19
N SER A 80 -2.29 -12.82 -8.45
CA SER A 80 -3.23 -11.77 -8.83
C SER A 80 -3.99 -11.19 -7.65
N VAL A 81 -4.46 -9.95 -7.82
CA VAL A 81 -5.38 -9.29 -6.90
C VAL A 81 -6.64 -8.92 -7.66
N GLN A 82 -7.80 -9.25 -7.10
CA GLN A 82 -9.10 -8.99 -7.71
C GLN A 82 -9.92 -8.09 -6.81
N VAL A 83 -10.58 -7.09 -7.41
CA VAL A 83 -11.47 -6.19 -6.69
C VAL A 83 -12.58 -5.69 -7.59
N GLU A 84 -13.78 -5.51 -7.02
CA GLU A 84 -14.94 -5.00 -7.76
C GLU A 84 -15.16 -3.51 -7.47
N GLY A 85 -14.89 -2.68 -8.47
CA GLY A 85 -15.06 -1.23 -8.44
C GLY A 85 -16.39 -0.78 -9.07
N THR A 86 -16.95 0.31 -8.56
CA THR A 86 -18.17 0.92 -9.12
C THR A 86 -17.78 2.11 -9.98
N PHE A 87 -17.92 1.97 -11.30
CA PHE A 87 -17.68 3.03 -12.29
C PHE A 87 -19.00 3.75 -12.62
N PRO A 88 -18.94 4.92 -13.29
CA PRO A 88 -20.14 5.60 -13.78
C PRO A 88 -21.03 4.74 -14.67
N ASP A 89 -20.45 3.74 -15.36
CA ASP A 89 -21.15 2.82 -16.25
C ASP A 89 -21.49 1.47 -15.61
N GLY A 90 -21.24 1.30 -14.31
CA GLY A 90 -21.62 0.11 -13.54
C GLY A 90 -20.48 -0.53 -12.76
N THR A 91 -20.78 -1.63 -12.08
CA THR A 91 -19.77 -2.39 -11.32
C THR A 91 -18.95 -3.27 -12.26
N LYS A 92 -17.63 -3.22 -12.15
CA LYS A 92 -16.70 -4.04 -12.94
C LYS A 92 -15.70 -4.74 -12.03
N LEU A 93 -15.27 -5.93 -12.45
CA LEU A 93 -14.18 -6.67 -11.82
C LEU A 93 -12.84 -6.23 -12.43
N ILE A 94 -11.93 -5.76 -11.59
CA ILE A 94 -10.54 -5.46 -11.96
C ILE A 94 -9.67 -6.61 -11.46
N THR A 95 -8.85 -7.18 -12.33
CA THR A 95 -7.86 -8.21 -11.97
C THR A 95 -6.46 -7.70 -12.30
N VAL A 96 -5.65 -7.47 -11.28
CA VAL A 96 -4.25 -7.11 -11.43
C VAL A 96 -3.43 -8.40 -11.43
N HIS A 97 -2.86 -8.76 -12.58
CA HIS A 97 -2.00 -9.93 -12.71
C HIS A 97 -0.55 -9.59 -12.40
N ASN A 98 0.14 -10.48 -11.68
CA ASN A 98 1.55 -10.33 -11.30
C ASN A 98 1.86 -8.94 -10.74
N PRO A 99 1.17 -8.50 -9.65
CA PRO A 99 1.27 -7.14 -9.16
C PRO A 99 2.69 -6.75 -8.72
N ILE A 100 3.52 -7.72 -8.30
CA ILE A 100 4.91 -7.48 -7.90
C ILE A 100 5.85 -7.78 -9.08
N SER A 101 5.83 -6.89 -10.08
CA SER A 101 6.56 -7.09 -11.35
C SER A 101 7.94 -6.41 -11.40
N CYS A 102 8.14 -5.36 -10.61
CA CYS A 102 9.33 -4.52 -10.63
C CYS A 102 10.17 -4.64 -9.35
N GLU A 103 11.41 -4.13 -9.40
CA GLU A 103 12.29 -4.09 -8.22
C GLU A 103 11.82 -3.04 -7.21
N ASN A 104 11.47 -1.84 -7.68
CA ASN A 104 10.92 -0.75 -6.88
C ASN A 104 9.53 -0.38 -7.41
N GLY A 105 8.55 -0.35 -6.53
CA GLY A 105 7.23 0.22 -6.80
C GLY A 105 7.26 1.75 -6.79
N ASN A 106 6.20 2.35 -7.33
CA ASN A 106 5.92 3.78 -7.27
C ASN A 106 5.15 4.08 -5.97
N LEU A 107 5.86 4.68 -5.00
CA LEU A 107 5.30 4.98 -3.69
C LEU A 107 4.27 6.11 -3.72
N ASP A 108 4.40 7.08 -4.62
CA ASP A 108 3.39 8.14 -4.82
C ASP A 108 2.02 7.53 -5.17
N LEU A 109 2.03 6.51 -6.05
CA LEU A 109 0.82 5.77 -6.39
C LEU A 109 0.36 4.86 -5.25
N ALA A 110 1.29 4.22 -4.53
CA ALA A 110 0.95 3.32 -3.42
C ALA A 110 0.36 4.08 -2.21
N LEU A 111 0.75 5.33 -2.01
CA LEU A 111 0.29 6.21 -0.93
C LEU A 111 -0.74 7.25 -1.41
N HIS A 112 -1.21 7.18 -2.65
CA HIS A 112 -2.24 8.07 -3.18
C HIS A 112 -3.47 8.14 -2.25
N GLY A 113 -4.00 9.35 -2.03
CA GLY A 113 -5.15 9.61 -1.15
C GLY A 113 -4.90 9.43 0.36
N SER A 114 -3.77 8.86 0.78
CA SER A 114 -3.51 8.55 2.19
C SER A 114 -2.98 9.73 3.00
N PHE A 115 -2.43 10.75 2.31
CA PHE A 115 -1.71 11.89 2.90
C PHE A 115 -0.56 11.49 3.84
N LEU A 116 -0.05 10.26 3.71
CA LEU A 116 1.10 9.79 4.45
C LEU A 116 2.38 10.27 3.76
N PRO A 117 3.39 10.72 4.52
CA PRO A 117 4.66 11.10 3.94
C PRO A 117 5.46 9.86 3.56
N ASP A 118 6.19 9.94 2.45
CA ASP A 118 7.18 8.92 2.11
C ASP A 118 8.40 9.04 3.03
N ALA A 119 8.63 8.05 3.91
CA ALA A 119 9.79 8.10 4.81
C ALA A 119 11.13 8.16 4.06
N HIS A 120 11.23 7.59 2.85
CA HIS A 120 12.42 7.72 2.03
C HIS A 120 12.65 9.17 1.58
N GLU A 121 11.59 9.90 1.28
CA GLU A 121 11.65 11.32 0.94
C GLU A 121 11.97 12.17 2.17
N LEU A 122 11.37 11.86 3.32
CA LEU A 122 11.68 12.52 4.59
C LEU A 122 13.14 12.32 5.03
N LEU A 123 13.69 11.10 4.90
CA LEU A 123 15.10 10.82 5.22
C LEU A 123 16.08 11.48 4.26
N ASN A 124 15.70 11.67 2.99
CA ASN A 124 16.52 12.37 2.01
C ASN A 124 16.46 13.90 2.18
N ASN A 125 15.29 14.43 2.56
CA ASN A 125 15.07 15.87 2.75
C ASN A 125 15.55 16.38 4.12
N LEU A 126 15.49 15.54 5.14
CA LEU A 126 16.21 15.78 6.39
C LEU A 126 17.69 15.55 6.09
N HIS A 127 18.44 16.63 5.86
CA HIS A 127 19.90 16.65 6.02
C HIS A 127 20.26 16.34 7.48
N ILE A 128 19.97 15.13 7.95
CA ILE A 128 20.46 14.65 9.24
C ILE A 128 21.95 14.41 8.99
N PRO A 129 22.86 15.18 9.62
CA PRO A 129 24.28 14.88 9.53
C PRO A 129 24.47 13.43 9.97
N ARG A 130 25.16 12.63 9.16
CA ARG A 130 25.47 11.20 9.39
C ARG A 130 26.39 10.96 10.60
N GLY A 131 26.17 11.66 11.70
CA GLY A 131 27.04 11.73 12.86
C GLY A 131 26.28 11.90 14.17
N ILE A 132 25.13 11.22 14.33
CA ILE A 132 24.58 11.02 15.67
C ILE A 132 25.43 9.93 16.34
N PRO A 133 26.15 10.21 17.44
CA PRO A 133 26.88 9.17 18.15
C PRO A 133 25.86 8.13 18.64
N THR A 134 26.14 6.87 18.34
CA THR A 134 25.46 5.72 18.92
C THR A 134 25.37 5.90 20.43
N PHE A 135 24.16 6.03 20.97
CA PHE A 135 23.96 5.98 22.42
C PHE A 135 24.54 4.65 22.94
N PRO A 136 25.35 4.67 24.01
CA PRO A 136 25.84 3.43 24.61
C PRO A 136 24.65 2.61 25.15
N PRO A 137 24.68 1.28 25.07
CA PRO A 137 23.59 0.43 25.53
C PRO A 137 23.64 0.36 27.06
N SER A 138 22.99 1.30 27.75
CA SER A 138 22.83 1.25 29.21
C SER A 138 21.65 2.09 29.68
N VAL A 139 20.43 1.55 29.51
CA VAL A 139 19.31 1.97 30.35
C VAL A 139 18.77 0.72 31.05
N ARG A 140 19.21 0.55 32.30
CA ARG A 140 18.65 -0.39 33.27
C ARG A 140 17.25 0.12 33.62
N VAL A 141 16.22 -0.68 33.36
CA VAL A 141 14.87 -0.44 33.92
C VAL A 141 14.95 -0.71 35.42
N LEU A 142 14.87 0.33 36.24
CA LEU A 142 14.57 0.21 37.66
C LEU A 142 13.05 0.05 37.78
N GLN A 143 12.61 -1.15 38.17
CA GLN A 143 11.25 -1.37 38.64
C GLN A 143 11.09 -0.72 40.01
N PHE A 144 9.99 0.02 40.20
CA PHE A 144 9.36 0.23 41.50
C PHE A 144 8.18 -0.73 41.60
#